data_AF-A0A957FGL5-F1
#
_entry.id   AF-A0A957FGL5-F1
#
_cell.length_a   1.000
_cell.length_b   1.000
_cell.length_c   1.000
_cell.angle_alpha   90.00
_cell.angle_beta   90.00
_cell.angle_gamma   90.00
#
_symmetry.space_group_name_H-M   'P 1'
#
loop_
_entity.id
_entity.type
_entity.pdbx_description
1 polymer ?
#
loop_
_entity_poly.entity_id
_entity_poly.type
_entity_poly.pdbx_seq_one_letter_code
_entity_poly.pdbx_strand_id
1 'polypeptide(L)'
;DQWDTFPNEPDSWYWDLVKQSVNASKTYTITLPHLTTVGPETTADYTIELLSREQSTLPTGISYLVRGYMNSSRSYGQAAWTEEKNVNITNTIPLTALYTGTNDVRLDFLSTSGDAEIYLNRITVEYQRQLTADSNELIFTDMTGGARQFQANGFTENTAANVLVWNVTVPTTTLEIPMTAPGKISSGVYTIGSNHAAGAKFIATTTANTHTPTITKYVPTSLEPPTGGADWIAISHADFRTQADELAIHRGSFSNMQTWVVDIEDVINQYGYGLNLPSAIRDYLKHTLNWTTQPGYVTIFGGATYNPRNLNCVDASCPGGFAYWDKDQPTFVVTDLLYLDRLQGQIPSDHSLVFLENDDLIADMAIGRIATEKAAEAQSAVDKIVLYEQNQLTAASWQKNILFVADNADNGGNFYLENLATAANHIPTAYNTTQLYLINGTVDETNTLRTNMIANITNDTGVSILNYRGHGYVWGWANPTIISTLDSSLDFWINTQRPTVILSADCLDGNFAFPGIEALSKTLLTLKSGAEPVGAAAFWSSAGLGYTNEHSILHRGFYAGLFQQDLLTIGDAINYAKLIYDQGNYHDSELFSFILQGDPAMQMFTMRNEVFLPAALK
;
A
#
# COMPACT_ATOMS: atom_id res chain seq x y z
N ASP A 1 22.90 -13.24 -5.18
CA ASP A 1 23.26 -12.35 -4.06
C ASP A 1 23.14 -10.88 -4.45
N GLN A 2 21.95 -10.47 -4.93
CA GLN A 2 21.59 -9.05 -5.13
C GLN A 2 20.29 -8.70 -4.40
N TRP A 3 19.97 -9.45 -3.36
CA TRP A 3 18.89 -9.09 -2.43
C TRP A 3 19.39 -8.16 -1.32
N ASP A 4 20.71 -8.17 -1.03
CA ASP A 4 21.35 -7.23 -0.10
C ASP A 4 21.45 -5.78 -0.66
N THR A 5 21.20 -5.60 -1.97
CA THR A 5 21.09 -4.28 -2.61
C THR A 5 19.67 -3.73 -2.65
N PHE A 6 18.69 -4.53 -2.22
CA PHE A 6 17.31 -4.09 -1.97
C PHE A 6 16.99 -4.29 -0.49
N PRO A 7 17.58 -3.50 0.43
CA PRO A 7 17.19 -3.57 1.84
C PRO A 7 15.69 -3.26 2.05
N ASN A 8 14.97 -2.77 1.02
CA ASN A 8 13.60 -2.29 1.10
C ASN A 8 12.74 -2.64 -0.15
N GLU A 9 12.82 -3.85 -0.72
CA GLU A 9 11.58 -4.36 -1.33
C GLU A 9 10.80 -5.07 -0.22
N PRO A 10 9.86 -4.40 0.47
CA PRO A 10 8.87 -5.11 1.25
C PRO A 10 7.97 -5.83 0.25
N ASP A 11 8.38 -6.99 -0.25
CA ASP A 11 7.37 -7.88 -0.81
C ASP A 11 6.38 -8.11 0.33
N SER A 12 5.14 -7.67 0.15
CA SER A 12 4.06 -7.78 1.16
C SER A 12 3.62 -9.24 1.34
N TRP A 13 4.35 -10.15 0.69
CA TRP A 13 4.04 -11.54 0.48
C TRP A 13 5.08 -12.37 1.21
N TYR A 14 4.67 -12.85 2.36
CA TYR A 14 5.45 -13.79 3.16
C TYR A 14 4.84 -15.18 2.99
N TRP A 15 5.66 -16.22 3.16
CA TRP A 15 5.17 -17.60 3.15
C TRP A 15 4.11 -17.80 4.25
N ASP A 16 4.34 -17.29 5.45
CA ASP A 16 3.43 -17.52 6.58
C ASP A 16 3.57 -16.45 7.67
N LEU A 17 2.45 -16.08 8.33
CA LEU A 17 2.46 -15.30 9.56
C LEU A 17 2.47 -16.25 10.76
N VAL A 18 3.62 -16.32 11.43
CA VAL A 18 3.83 -17.20 12.57
C VAL A 18 3.41 -16.50 13.86
N LYS A 19 2.21 -16.83 14.35
CA LYS A 19 1.75 -16.51 15.71
C LYS A 19 2.00 -17.69 16.64
N GLN A 20 2.96 -17.58 17.56
CA GLN A 20 3.35 -18.68 18.44
C GLN A 20 3.66 -18.21 19.86
N SER A 21 3.10 -18.90 20.85
CA SER A 21 3.42 -18.59 22.24
C SER A 21 4.87 -18.90 22.61
N VAL A 22 5.34 -18.25 23.67
CA VAL A 22 6.64 -18.53 24.28
C VAL A 22 6.81 -20.04 24.54
N ASN A 23 7.94 -20.60 24.09
CA ASN A 23 8.29 -22.02 24.15
C ASN A 23 7.42 -22.95 23.28
N ALA A 24 6.74 -22.43 22.25
CA ALA A 24 6.08 -23.23 21.23
C ALA A 24 7.03 -23.57 20.07
N SER A 25 6.61 -24.53 19.24
CA SER A 25 7.31 -24.92 18.01
C SER A 25 6.35 -25.02 16.85
N LYS A 26 6.77 -24.59 15.66
CA LYS A 26 6.03 -24.75 14.40
C LYS A 26 6.89 -25.53 13.39
N THR A 27 6.29 -26.46 12.68
CA THR A 27 6.99 -27.30 11.69
C THR A 27 6.45 -27.03 10.30
N TYR A 28 7.36 -26.78 9.36
CA TYR A 28 7.12 -26.66 7.94
C TYR A 28 7.62 -27.90 7.22
N THR A 29 7.08 -28.18 6.04
CA THR A 29 7.51 -29.29 5.21
C THR A 29 8.00 -28.77 3.87
N ILE A 30 9.20 -29.19 3.46
CA ILE A 30 9.81 -28.88 2.16
C ILE A 30 10.10 -30.17 1.40
N THR A 31 10.16 -30.08 0.07
CA THR A 31 10.51 -31.22 -0.79
C THR A 31 11.87 -30.99 -1.43
N LEU A 32 12.82 -31.90 -1.15
CA LEU A 32 14.18 -31.88 -1.71
C LEU A 32 14.33 -32.98 -2.77
N PRO A 33 14.37 -32.63 -4.06
CA PRO A 33 14.56 -33.62 -5.11
C PRO A 33 15.98 -34.22 -5.17
N HIS A 34 16.03 -35.53 -5.42
CA HIS A 34 17.22 -36.24 -5.90
C HIS A 34 18.52 -36.03 -5.11
N LEU A 35 18.46 -35.92 -3.77
CA LEU A 35 19.63 -35.85 -2.90
C LEU A 35 20.64 -36.99 -3.21
N THR A 36 21.94 -36.68 -3.22
CA THR A 36 23.00 -37.70 -3.37
C THR A 36 24.14 -37.48 -2.41
N THR A 37 24.54 -38.55 -1.72
CA THR A 37 25.75 -38.61 -0.89
C THR A 37 26.98 -39.06 -1.69
N VAL A 38 26.80 -39.38 -2.97
CA VAL A 38 27.88 -39.70 -3.91
C VAL A 38 28.35 -38.39 -4.53
N GLY A 39 29.40 -37.81 -3.97
CA GLY A 39 29.97 -36.53 -4.39
C GLY A 39 31.03 -36.03 -3.40
N PRO A 40 31.72 -34.93 -3.71
CA PRO A 40 32.71 -34.33 -2.81
C PRO A 40 32.06 -33.64 -1.60
N GLU A 41 30.81 -33.21 -1.73
CA GLU A 41 30.08 -32.49 -0.68
C GLU A 41 29.46 -33.47 0.33
N THR A 42 29.79 -33.27 1.61
CA THR A 42 29.28 -34.08 2.73
C THR A 42 28.27 -33.33 3.60
N THR A 43 28.03 -32.06 3.29
CA THR A 43 27.20 -31.15 4.08
C THR A 43 26.24 -30.37 3.20
N ALA A 44 25.13 -29.95 3.80
CA ALA A 44 24.14 -29.08 3.20
C ALA A 44 23.95 -27.86 4.09
N ASP A 45 23.71 -26.72 3.47
CA ASP A 45 23.42 -25.48 4.16
C ASP A 45 21.94 -25.20 4.04
N TYR A 46 21.32 -24.73 5.12
CA TYR A 46 19.99 -24.15 5.05
C TYR A 46 19.97 -22.74 5.61
N THR A 47 19.09 -21.93 5.04
CA THR A 47 18.77 -20.58 5.48
C THR A 47 17.27 -20.47 5.66
N ILE A 48 16.84 -20.01 6.83
CA ILE A 48 15.44 -19.68 7.12
C ILE A 48 15.39 -18.16 7.31
N GLU A 49 14.67 -17.49 6.43
CA GLU A 49 14.53 -16.04 6.40
C GLU A 49 13.24 -15.64 7.10
N LEU A 50 13.38 -14.88 8.20
CA LEU A 50 12.30 -14.42 9.06
C LEU A 50 12.27 -12.90 9.06
N LEU A 51 11.09 -12.32 9.25
CA LEU A 51 10.88 -10.89 9.39
C LEU A 51 9.96 -10.62 10.59
N SER A 52 10.49 -10.03 11.65
CA SER A 52 9.64 -9.41 12.68
C SER A 52 9.31 -8.00 12.25
N ARG A 53 8.08 -7.56 12.51
CA ARG A 53 7.68 -6.19 12.21
C ARG A 53 6.86 -5.51 13.31
N GLU A 54 6.62 -6.22 14.43
CA GLU A 54 6.00 -5.59 15.60
C GLU A 54 6.97 -4.60 16.26
N GLN A 55 6.51 -3.37 16.47
CA GLN A 55 7.14 -2.43 17.38
C GLN A 55 6.53 -2.56 18.77
N SER A 56 7.37 -2.72 19.79
CA SER A 56 6.89 -2.76 21.16
C SER A 56 6.61 -1.35 21.67
N THR A 57 5.45 -1.14 22.29
CA THR A 57 5.21 0.05 23.13
C THR A 57 5.89 -0.04 24.50
N LEU A 58 6.51 -1.18 24.84
CA LEU A 58 7.18 -1.40 26.11
C LEU A 58 8.63 -0.88 26.08
N PRO A 59 9.13 -0.29 27.18
CA PRO A 59 10.50 0.24 27.28
C PRO A 59 11.62 -0.79 27.05
N THR A 60 11.31 -2.08 27.06
CA THR A 60 12.27 -3.19 26.94
C THR A 60 12.32 -3.81 25.54
N GLY A 61 11.44 -3.39 24.61
CA GLY A 61 11.30 -4.02 23.30
C GLY A 61 10.73 -5.45 23.36
N ILE A 62 10.35 -6.00 22.21
CA ILE A 62 10.14 -7.45 22.04
C ILE A 62 11.49 -8.05 21.66
N SER A 63 11.90 -9.15 22.31
CA SER A 63 13.15 -9.83 22.01
C SER A 63 12.86 -11.25 21.56
N TYR A 64 13.25 -11.59 20.33
CA TYR A 64 13.03 -12.91 19.75
C TYR A 64 14.27 -13.77 19.92
N LEU A 65 14.08 -15.06 20.21
CA LEU A 65 15.09 -16.10 20.10
C LEU A 65 14.46 -17.28 19.36
N VAL A 66 14.90 -17.53 18.14
CA VAL A 66 14.35 -18.59 17.30
C VAL A 66 15.45 -19.55 16.91
N ARG A 67 15.16 -20.85 16.99
CA ARG A 67 16.04 -21.93 16.53
C ARG A 67 15.40 -22.68 15.37
N GLY A 68 16.16 -22.89 14.31
CA GLY A 68 15.75 -23.68 13.15
C GLY A 68 16.39 -25.06 13.18
N TYR A 69 15.62 -26.11 12.95
CA TYR A 69 16.07 -27.49 12.86
C TYR A 69 15.63 -28.09 11.54
N MET A 70 16.46 -28.96 10.97
CA MET A 70 16.12 -29.79 9.82
C MET A 70 15.97 -31.24 10.25
N ASN A 71 14.81 -31.83 9.94
CA ASN A 71 14.44 -33.20 10.28
C ASN A 71 14.74 -33.53 11.76
N SER A 72 15.34 -34.70 12.01
CA SER A 72 15.74 -35.17 13.34
C SER A 72 17.16 -34.71 13.73
N SER A 73 17.76 -33.77 12.99
CA SER A 73 19.08 -33.23 13.32
C SER A 73 19.06 -32.56 14.69
N ARG A 74 20.06 -32.86 15.52
CA ARG A 74 20.28 -32.17 16.80
C ARG A 74 21.03 -30.84 16.65
N SER A 75 21.60 -30.59 15.46
CA SER A 75 22.23 -29.31 15.13
C SER A 75 21.18 -28.32 14.63
N TYR A 76 21.27 -27.07 15.05
CA TYR A 76 20.33 -26.00 14.72
C TYR A 76 21.05 -24.70 14.41
N GLY A 77 20.45 -23.91 13.52
CA GLY A 77 20.73 -22.49 13.40
C GLY A 77 19.98 -21.75 14.50
N GLN A 78 20.51 -20.62 14.95
CA GLN A 78 19.79 -19.76 15.87
C GLN A 78 20.03 -18.29 15.55
N ALA A 79 19.03 -17.47 15.82
CA ALA A 79 19.17 -16.02 15.82
C ALA A 79 18.41 -15.44 17.02
N ALA A 80 18.99 -14.37 17.57
CA ALA A 80 18.33 -13.54 18.57
C ALA A 80 18.35 -12.09 18.09
N TRP A 81 17.22 -11.41 18.21
CA TRP A 81 17.08 -10.03 17.78
C TRP A 81 16.00 -9.32 18.57
N THR A 82 15.88 -8.01 18.35
CA THR A 82 14.87 -7.13 18.92
C THR A 82 14.25 -6.31 17.80
N GLU A 83 13.02 -5.83 18.04
CA GLU A 83 12.32 -4.89 17.16
C GLU A 83 12.06 -5.44 15.74
N GLU A 84 11.72 -4.56 14.79
CA GLU A 84 11.53 -4.90 13.39
C GLU A 84 12.88 -5.23 12.73
N LYS A 85 12.99 -6.43 12.14
CA LYS A 85 14.24 -6.86 11.52
C LYS A 85 14.05 -8.05 10.58
N ASN A 86 14.71 -7.99 9.42
CA ASN A 86 14.97 -9.19 8.61
C ASN A 86 16.12 -10.00 9.23
N VAL A 87 15.88 -11.29 9.49
CA VAL A 87 16.79 -12.19 10.18
C VAL A 87 16.92 -13.51 9.43
N ASN A 88 18.16 -13.88 9.13
CA ASN A 88 18.50 -15.19 8.60
C ASN A 88 18.96 -16.14 9.71
N ILE A 89 18.30 -17.28 9.82
CA ILE A 89 18.75 -18.42 10.62
C ILE A 89 19.44 -19.40 9.69
N THR A 90 20.75 -19.51 9.81
CA THR A 90 21.58 -20.37 8.95
C THR A 90 22.22 -21.51 9.73
N ASN A 91 22.40 -22.67 9.11
CA ASN A 91 23.24 -23.73 9.65
C ASN A 91 23.73 -24.68 8.56
N THR A 92 24.86 -25.33 8.84
CA THR A 92 25.42 -26.42 8.05
C THR A 92 25.15 -27.75 8.75
N ILE A 93 24.58 -28.70 8.03
CA ILE A 93 24.26 -30.04 8.54
C ILE A 93 24.88 -31.13 7.66
N PRO A 94 25.15 -32.34 8.21
CA PRO A 94 25.56 -33.46 7.39
C PRO A 94 24.49 -33.78 6.34
N LEU A 95 24.91 -34.11 5.11
CA LEU A 95 23.98 -34.49 4.04
C LEU A 95 23.07 -35.67 4.42
N THR A 96 23.58 -36.55 5.29
CA THR A 96 22.84 -37.71 5.83
C THR A 96 21.68 -37.34 6.75
N ALA A 97 21.54 -36.06 7.14
CA ALA A 97 20.39 -35.55 7.87
C ALA A 97 19.21 -35.16 6.96
N LEU A 98 19.40 -35.20 5.63
CA LEU A 98 18.39 -34.89 4.62
C LEU A 98 17.80 -36.16 4.00
N TYR A 99 16.59 -36.04 3.47
CA TYR A 99 15.92 -37.08 2.69
C TYR A 99 15.63 -36.61 1.27
N THR A 100 15.69 -37.51 0.29
CA THR A 100 15.03 -37.27 -0.99
C THR A 100 13.52 -37.26 -0.77
N GLY A 101 12.84 -36.22 -1.24
CA GLY A 101 11.42 -35.99 -1.02
C GLY A 101 11.17 -35.10 0.19
N THR A 102 10.22 -35.49 1.03
CA THR A 102 9.73 -34.69 2.15
C THR A 102 10.76 -34.54 3.28
N ASN A 103 11.00 -33.31 3.71
CA ASN A 103 11.83 -32.94 4.86
C ASN A 103 11.08 -31.95 5.75
N ASP A 104 11.29 -32.04 7.06
CA ASP A 104 10.69 -31.17 8.04
C ASP A 104 11.64 -30.06 8.47
N VAL A 105 11.12 -28.84 8.58
CA VAL A 105 11.84 -27.68 9.12
C VAL A 105 11.11 -27.20 10.36
N ARG A 106 11.68 -27.44 11.54
CA ARG A 106 11.08 -27.04 12.82
C ARG A 106 11.67 -25.73 13.29
N LEU A 107 10.82 -24.79 13.64
CA LEU A 107 11.16 -23.54 14.32
C LEU A 107 10.72 -23.64 15.79
N ASP A 108 11.66 -23.46 16.72
CA ASP A 108 11.39 -23.33 18.15
C ASP A 108 11.45 -21.84 18.54
N PHE A 109 10.37 -21.31 19.13
CA PHE A 109 10.24 -19.92 19.57
C PHE A 109 10.47 -19.82 21.08
N LEU A 110 11.63 -19.28 21.49
CA LEU A 110 12.12 -19.32 22.87
C LEU A 110 12.16 -17.94 23.55
N SER A 111 11.50 -16.93 22.96
CA SER A 111 11.44 -15.56 23.48
C SER A 111 10.82 -15.49 24.89
N THR A 112 11.19 -14.49 25.69
CA THR A 112 10.61 -14.23 27.02
C THR A 112 9.61 -13.08 27.06
N SER A 113 9.39 -12.36 25.95
CA SER A 113 8.64 -11.09 25.91
C SER A 113 7.16 -11.19 25.51
N GLY A 114 6.65 -12.39 25.24
CA GLY A 114 5.27 -12.62 24.81
C GLY A 114 5.18 -13.57 23.62
N ASP A 115 3.96 -13.79 23.12
CA ASP A 115 3.75 -14.54 21.89
C ASP A 115 4.50 -13.86 20.74
N ALA A 116 5.16 -14.65 19.88
CA ALA A 116 5.86 -14.15 18.72
C ALA A 116 4.88 -13.99 17.55
N GLU A 117 4.84 -12.81 16.93
CA GLU A 117 4.27 -12.59 15.59
C GLU A 117 5.41 -12.27 14.60
N ILE A 118 5.82 -13.28 13.83
CA ILE A 118 6.95 -13.20 12.90
C ILE A 118 6.51 -13.71 11.54
N TYR A 119 6.87 -13.04 10.45
CA TYR A 119 6.67 -13.54 9.11
C TYR A 119 7.80 -14.48 8.70
N LEU A 120 7.45 -15.68 8.21
CA LEU A 120 8.38 -16.53 7.48
C LEU A 120 8.41 -16.07 6.03
N ASN A 121 9.56 -15.62 5.54
CA ASN A 121 9.71 -15.24 4.13
C ASN A 121 10.03 -16.47 3.27
N ARG A 122 11.13 -17.17 3.58
CA ARG A 122 11.63 -18.26 2.74
C ARG A 122 12.46 -19.26 3.54
N ILE A 123 12.43 -20.52 3.08
CA ILE A 123 13.40 -21.55 3.49
C ILE A 123 14.19 -21.95 2.23
N THR A 124 15.52 -21.82 2.30
CA THR A 124 16.43 -22.22 1.23
C THR A 124 17.33 -23.35 1.75
N VAL A 125 17.53 -24.39 0.94
CA VAL A 125 18.48 -25.47 1.23
C VAL A 125 19.40 -25.66 0.04
N GLU A 126 20.70 -25.54 0.28
CA GLU A 126 21.76 -25.78 -0.69
C GLU A 126 22.39 -27.15 -0.39
N TYR A 127 22.33 -28.06 -1.37
CA TYR A 127 22.75 -29.44 -1.16
C TYR A 127 23.19 -30.09 -2.48
N GLN A 128 24.00 -31.15 -2.35
CA GLN A 128 24.40 -31.98 -3.48
C GLN A 128 23.23 -32.87 -3.92
N ARG A 129 22.81 -32.72 -5.19
CA ARG A 129 21.80 -33.56 -5.83
C ARG A 129 22.33 -34.27 -7.08
N GLN A 130 21.67 -35.35 -7.46
CA GLN A 130 21.79 -35.90 -8.81
C GLN A 130 21.16 -34.91 -9.80
N LEU A 131 21.75 -34.83 -10.98
CA LEU A 131 21.24 -34.01 -12.09
C LEU A 131 20.06 -34.72 -12.78
N THR A 132 19.03 -35.01 -12.00
CA THR A 132 17.77 -35.60 -12.47
C THR A 132 16.71 -34.52 -12.48
N ALA A 133 16.01 -34.36 -13.60
CA ALA A 133 14.92 -33.39 -13.74
C ALA A 133 13.66 -33.86 -13.00
N ASP A 134 12.97 -32.92 -12.36
CA ASP A 134 11.66 -33.07 -11.76
C ASP A 134 10.65 -32.34 -12.63
N SER A 135 9.59 -33.02 -13.06
CA SER A 135 8.56 -32.40 -13.92
C SER A 135 9.16 -31.72 -15.17
N ASN A 136 10.16 -32.35 -15.79
CA ASN A 136 10.91 -31.81 -16.94
C ASN A 136 11.74 -30.55 -16.66
N GLU A 137 12.02 -30.21 -15.41
CA GLU A 137 12.89 -29.09 -15.06
C GLU A 137 14.04 -29.53 -14.14
N LEU A 138 15.23 -29.01 -14.42
CA LEU A 138 16.41 -29.19 -13.60
C LEU A 138 17.14 -27.85 -13.48
N ILE A 139 17.19 -27.31 -12.27
CA ILE A 139 17.99 -26.12 -11.93
C ILE A 139 19.16 -26.59 -11.06
N PHE A 140 20.37 -26.16 -11.42
CA PHE A 140 21.58 -26.52 -10.66
C PHE A 140 22.67 -25.46 -10.81
N THR A 141 23.60 -25.47 -9.85
CA THR A 141 24.79 -24.63 -9.84
C THR A 141 26.03 -25.53 -9.91
N ASP A 142 27.01 -25.17 -10.74
CA ASP A 142 28.32 -25.81 -10.70
C ASP A 142 29.35 -24.93 -9.98
N MET A 143 29.74 -25.37 -8.78
CA MET A 143 30.67 -24.61 -7.93
C MET A 143 32.14 -24.71 -8.37
N THR A 144 32.50 -25.63 -9.26
CA THR A 144 33.93 -25.78 -9.68
C THR A 144 34.26 -25.01 -10.95
N GLY A 145 33.36 -24.98 -11.96
CA GLY A 145 33.63 -24.38 -13.25
C GLY A 145 34.69 -25.11 -14.09
N GLY A 146 35.22 -24.43 -15.11
CA GLY A 146 36.13 -24.97 -16.11
C GLY A 146 35.41 -25.79 -17.18
N ALA A 147 36.17 -26.63 -17.90
CA ALA A 147 35.62 -27.53 -18.90
C ALA A 147 34.95 -28.75 -18.22
N ARG A 148 33.62 -28.76 -18.18
CA ARG A 148 32.80 -29.76 -17.50
C ARG A 148 31.95 -30.56 -18.48
N GLN A 149 31.69 -31.81 -18.11
CA GLN A 149 30.65 -32.64 -18.70
C GLN A 149 29.69 -33.06 -17.60
N PHE A 150 28.42 -32.73 -17.77
CA PHE A 150 27.34 -33.11 -16.87
C PHE A 150 26.54 -34.25 -17.49
N GLN A 151 26.08 -35.19 -16.65
CA GLN A 151 25.15 -36.23 -17.06
C GLN A 151 23.81 -35.95 -16.39
N ALA A 152 22.80 -35.64 -17.20
CA ALA A 152 21.45 -35.32 -16.72
C ALA A 152 20.41 -36.33 -17.22
N ASN A 153 19.37 -36.61 -16.44
CA ASN A 153 18.28 -37.52 -16.82
C ASN A 153 16.94 -37.03 -16.24
N GLY A 154 15.89 -37.86 -16.28
CA GLY A 154 14.57 -37.53 -15.69
C GLY A 154 13.62 -36.75 -16.61
N PHE A 155 14.04 -36.37 -17.81
CA PHE A 155 13.17 -35.75 -18.82
C PHE A 155 12.24 -36.80 -19.45
N THR A 156 10.97 -36.43 -19.68
CA THR A 156 10.00 -37.24 -20.42
C THR A 156 10.30 -37.28 -21.92
N GLU A 157 11.00 -36.26 -22.42
CA GLU A 157 11.47 -36.19 -23.79
C GLU A 157 12.59 -37.21 -24.05
N ASN A 158 12.56 -37.79 -25.26
CA ASN A 158 13.46 -38.86 -25.67
C ASN A 158 14.44 -38.43 -26.78
N THR A 159 14.39 -37.18 -27.19
CA THR A 159 15.18 -36.61 -28.29
C THR A 159 15.96 -35.42 -27.76
N ALA A 160 17.29 -35.43 -27.97
CA ALA A 160 18.18 -34.37 -27.48
C ALA A 160 17.79 -32.98 -28.02
N ALA A 161 17.26 -32.89 -29.25
CA ALA A 161 16.79 -31.63 -29.82
C ALA A 161 15.58 -31.01 -29.07
N ASN A 162 14.91 -31.79 -28.21
CA ASN A 162 13.78 -31.32 -27.40
C ASN A 162 14.19 -31.03 -25.95
N VAL A 163 15.47 -31.19 -25.60
CA VAL A 163 16.02 -30.80 -24.29
C VAL A 163 16.83 -29.53 -24.47
N LEU A 164 16.44 -28.51 -23.74
CA LEU A 164 17.05 -27.19 -23.80
C LEU A 164 17.88 -26.99 -22.53
N VAL A 165 19.08 -26.45 -22.67
CA VAL A 165 19.97 -26.15 -21.54
C VAL A 165 20.52 -24.76 -21.69
N TRP A 166 20.36 -23.93 -20.66
CA TRP A 166 20.89 -22.57 -20.64
C TRP A 166 21.78 -22.35 -19.44
N ASN A 167 22.87 -21.63 -19.67
CA ASN A 167 23.59 -20.95 -18.62
C ASN A 167 22.82 -19.65 -18.29
N VAL A 168 22.31 -19.58 -17.06
CA VAL A 168 21.50 -18.47 -16.52
C VAL A 168 22.22 -17.72 -15.40
N THR A 169 23.56 -17.85 -15.34
CA THR A 169 24.38 -17.15 -14.34
C THR A 169 24.15 -15.63 -14.38
N VAL A 170 24.00 -15.07 -15.58
CA VAL A 170 23.63 -13.68 -15.80
C VAL A 170 22.25 -13.66 -16.46
N PRO A 171 21.17 -13.31 -15.72
CA PRO A 171 19.79 -13.40 -16.22
C PRO A 171 19.52 -12.57 -17.48
N THR A 172 20.25 -11.47 -17.68
CA THR A 172 20.09 -10.57 -18.83
C THR A 172 20.86 -11.02 -20.07
N THR A 173 21.78 -11.98 -19.94
CA THR A 173 22.60 -12.50 -21.04
C THR A 173 22.71 -14.03 -20.94
N THR A 174 21.57 -14.71 -21.06
CA THR A 174 21.54 -16.17 -21.02
C THR A 174 22.20 -16.77 -22.26
N LEU A 175 22.90 -17.88 -22.09
CA LEU A 175 23.59 -18.58 -23.18
C LEU A 175 23.05 -20.00 -23.29
N GLU A 176 22.47 -20.33 -24.45
CA GLU A 176 22.11 -21.72 -24.76
C GLU A 176 23.38 -22.56 -24.91
N ILE A 177 23.39 -23.73 -24.26
CA ILE A 177 24.49 -24.67 -24.29
C ILE A 177 24.17 -25.72 -25.37
N PRO A 178 24.85 -25.68 -26.53
CA PRO A 178 24.59 -26.64 -27.57
C PRO A 178 24.93 -28.05 -27.09
N MET A 179 24.00 -28.98 -27.26
CA MET A 179 24.23 -30.39 -26.97
C MET A 179 25.17 -30.99 -28.02
N THR A 180 26.48 -30.90 -27.83
CA THR A 180 27.45 -31.62 -28.65
C THR A 180 27.40 -33.10 -28.27
N ALA A 181 26.74 -33.90 -29.11
CA ALA A 181 26.43 -35.33 -28.92
C ALA A 181 27.65 -36.19 -28.45
N PRO A 182 27.43 -37.34 -27.77
CA PRO A 182 26.44 -38.34 -28.15
C PRO A 182 25.11 -38.13 -27.44
N GLY A 183 24.03 -38.12 -28.23
CA GLY A 183 22.66 -38.00 -27.76
C GLY A 183 22.28 -39.10 -26.78
N LYS A 184 21.06 -38.96 -26.22
CA LYS A 184 20.41 -39.91 -25.31
C LYS A 184 21.00 -41.32 -25.45
N ILE A 185 21.87 -41.72 -24.51
CA ILE A 185 22.28 -43.12 -24.43
C ILE A 185 21.04 -43.94 -24.08
N SER A 186 21.00 -45.23 -24.43
CA SER A 186 19.81 -46.09 -24.32
C SER A 186 19.12 -46.09 -22.94
N SER A 187 19.79 -45.58 -21.91
CA SER A 187 19.30 -45.38 -20.53
C SER A 187 18.54 -44.07 -20.25
N GLY A 188 18.37 -43.15 -21.22
CA GLY A 188 17.67 -41.88 -20.97
C GLY A 188 18.51 -40.79 -20.30
N VAL A 189 19.83 -40.88 -20.43
CA VAL A 189 20.79 -39.89 -19.91
C VAL A 189 21.33 -39.02 -21.04
N TYR A 190 21.41 -37.72 -20.78
CA TYR A 190 21.93 -36.66 -21.64
C TYR A 190 23.29 -36.20 -21.16
N THR A 191 24.23 -35.95 -22.08
CA THR A 191 25.54 -35.37 -21.75
C THR A 191 25.56 -33.89 -22.16
N ILE A 192 25.90 -33.02 -21.21
CA ILE A 192 25.93 -31.56 -21.40
C ILE A 192 27.37 -31.10 -21.21
N GLY A 193 28.02 -30.63 -22.28
CA GLY A 193 29.37 -30.07 -22.23
C GLY A 193 29.34 -28.55 -22.08
N SER A 194 30.08 -27.99 -21.14
CA SER A 194 30.16 -26.54 -20.97
C SER A 194 31.50 -26.09 -20.39
N ASN A 195 31.99 -24.94 -20.83
CA ASN A 195 33.12 -24.25 -20.21
C ASN A 195 32.62 -22.94 -19.59
N HIS A 196 32.75 -22.78 -18.29
CA HIS A 196 32.17 -21.67 -17.52
C HIS A 196 32.97 -21.36 -16.26
N ALA A 197 32.70 -20.20 -15.64
CA ALA A 197 33.28 -19.85 -14.35
C ALA A 197 32.68 -20.69 -13.21
N ALA A 198 33.41 -20.83 -12.11
CA ALA A 198 32.88 -21.39 -10.87
C ALA A 198 31.63 -20.63 -10.40
N GLY A 199 30.65 -21.35 -9.84
CA GLY A 199 29.37 -20.79 -9.40
C GLY A 199 28.37 -20.54 -10.53
N ALA A 200 28.60 -21.08 -11.73
CA ALA A 200 27.67 -20.91 -12.83
C ALA A 200 26.33 -21.61 -12.57
N LYS A 201 25.23 -20.94 -12.89
CA LYS A 201 23.86 -21.45 -12.73
C LYS A 201 23.30 -21.92 -14.06
N PHE A 202 22.60 -23.04 -14.04
CA PHE A 202 22.02 -23.66 -15.23
C PHE A 202 20.55 -24.00 -15.00
N ILE A 203 19.78 -23.90 -16.07
CA ILE A 203 18.45 -24.50 -16.18
C ILE A 203 18.45 -25.44 -17.38
N ALA A 204 17.96 -26.66 -17.17
CA ALA A 204 17.70 -27.63 -18.20
C ALA A 204 16.23 -28.01 -18.19
N THR A 205 15.57 -27.96 -19.34
CA THR A 205 14.15 -28.28 -19.47
C THR A 205 13.82 -28.88 -20.82
N THR A 206 12.55 -29.16 -21.09
CA THR A 206 12.09 -29.62 -22.41
C THR A 206 11.41 -28.50 -23.19
N THR A 207 11.43 -28.59 -24.51
CA THR A 207 10.67 -27.67 -25.40
C THR A 207 9.18 -27.62 -25.04
N ALA A 208 8.60 -28.75 -24.63
CA ALA A 208 7.21 -28.82 -24.20
C ALA A 208 6.95 -28.15 -22.83
N ASN A 209 8.00 -27.95 -22.01
CA ASN A 209 7.92 -27.35 -20.69
C ASN A 209 8.29 -25.84 -20.69
N THR A 210 8.62 -25.26 -21.85
CA THR A 210 8.89 -23.82 -21.91
C THR A 210 7.62 -23.00 -21.78
N HIS A 211 7.65 -21.99 -20.92
CA HIS A 211 6.61 -20.97 -20.89
C HIS A 211 6.69 -20.06 -22.13
N THR A 212 5.54 -19.70 -22.70
CA THR A 212 5.46 -18.73 -23.81
C THR A 212 4.93 -17.42 -23.26
N PRO A 213 5.81 -16.42 -22.98
CA PRO A 213 5.34 -15.11 -22.55
C PRO A 213 4.69 -14.37 -23.73
N THR A 214 3.69 -13.56 -23.43
CA THR A 214 3.19 -12.55 -24.37
C THR A 214 4.05 -11.31 -24.22
N ILE A 215 4.85 -11.00 -25.24
CA ILE A 215 5.68 -9.79 -25.26
C ILE A 215 5.11 -8.85 -26.31
N THR A 216 4.74 -7.65 -25.89
CA THR A 216 4.30 -6.57 -26.79
C THR A 216 5.36 -5.48 -26.79
N LYS A 217 5.64 -4.93 -27.97
CA LYS A 217 6.54 -3.78 -28.08
C LYS A 217 5.79 -2.53 -27.61
N TYR A 218 6.32 -1.89 -26.57
CA TYR A 218 5.90 -0.55 -26.17
C TYR A 218 6.54 0.52 -27.06
N VAL A 219 5.79 1.57 -27.39
CA VAL A 219 6.29 2.74 -28.11
C VAL A 219 6.13 3.95 -27.17
N PRO A 220 7.22 4.49 -26.60
CA PRO A 220 7.14 5.58 -25.64
C PRO A 220 6.41 6.81 -26.17
N THR A 221 5.49 7.31 -25.36
CA THR A 221 4.81 8.61 -25.52
C THR A 221 5.55 9.68 -24.70
N SER A 222 5.41 10.95 -25.07
CA SER A 222 5.94 12.03 -24.21
C SER A 222 5.06 12.17 -22.98
N LEU A 223 5.66 12.03 -21.80
CA LEU A 223 4.97 12.27 -20.51
C LEU A 223 5.21 13.68 -19.97
N GLU A 224 6.02 14.49 -20.66
CA GLU A 224 6.13 15.93 -20.40
C GLU A 224 5.13 16.71 -21.28
N PRO A 225 4.41 17.70 -20.72
CA PRO A 225 3.57 18.61 -21.48
C PRO A 225 4.37 19.35 -22.56
N PRO A 226 3.79 19.63 -23.75
CA PRO A 226 4.45 20.46 -24.76
C PRO A 226 4.78 21.89 -24.29
N THR A 227 4.15 22.36 -23.22
CA THR A 227 4.42 23.64 -22.55
C THR A 227 5.66 23.62 -21.66
N GLY A 228 6.26 22.44 -21.45
CA GLY A 228 7.45 22.24 -20.63
C GLY A 228 7.17 22.10 -19.13
N GLY A 229 5.91 21.93 -18.71
CA GLY A 229 5.53 21.77 -17.31
C GLY A 229 4.04 21.96 -17.03
N ALA A 230 3.64 21.73 -15.77
CA ALA A 230 2.28 21.90 -15.26
C ALA A 230 2.31 22.22 -13.75
N ASP A 231 1.30 22.94 -13.25
CA ASP A 231 1.11 23.20 -11.82
C ASP A 231 0.38 22.01 -11.13
N TRP A 232 -0.48 21.31 -11.88
CA TRP A 232 -1.28 20.18 -11.43
C TRP A 232 -1.17 19.00 -12.40
N ILE A 233 -0.96 17.80 -11.87
CA ILE A 233 -0.89 16.56 -12.64
C ILE A 233 -1.97 15.59 -12.17
N ALA A 234 -2.63 14.91 -13.11
CA ALA A 234 -3.31 13.66 -12.83
C ALA A 234 -2.55 12.45 -13.37
N ILE A 235 -2.46 11.41 -12.54
CA ILE A 235 -2.01 10.08 -12.94
C ILE A 235 -3.26 9.20 -12.93
N SER A 236 -3.70 8.76 -14.10
CA SER A 236 -4.99 8.09 -14.28
C SER A 236 -4.84 6.76 -14.99
N HIS A 237 -5.59 5.76 -14.55
CA HIS A 237 -5.89 4.62 -15.42
C HIS A 237 -6.80 5.07 -16.59
N ALA A 238 -6.67 4.43 -17.76
CA ALA A 238 -7.42 4.76 -18.97
C ALA A 238 -8.95 4.82 -18.74
N ASP A 239 -9.47 3.92 -17.90
CA ASP A 239 -10.90 3.84 -17.56
C ASP A 239 -11.46 5.09 -16.86
N PHE A 240 -10.59 5.92 -16.28
CA PHE A 240 -10.96 7.16 -15.58
C PHE A 240 -10.46 8.42 -16.30
N ARG A 241 -9.90 8.26 -17.51
CA ARG A 241 -9.26 9.36 -18.26
C ARG A 241 -10.20 10.54 -18.47
N THR A 242 -11.46 10.27 -18.84
CA THR A 242 -12.46 11.31 -19.06
C THR A 242 -12.68 12.17 -17.81
N GLN A 243 -12.79 11.55 -16.63
CA GLN A 243 -12.99 12.25 -15.36
C GLN A 243 -11.75 13.06 -14.96
N ALA A 244 -10.56 12.50 -15.19
CA ALA A 244 -9.30 13.21 -14.97
C ALA A 244 -9.16 14.44 -15.87
N ASP A 245 -9.50 14.32 -17.16
CA ASP A 245 -9.50 15.44 -18.11
C ASP A 245 -10.54 16.52 -17.74
N GLU A 246 -11.73 16.13 -17.26
CA GLU A 246 -12.75 17.07 -16.78
C GLU A 246 -12.26 17.87 -15.56
N LEU A 247 -11.62 17.21 -14.58
CA LEU A 247 -11.03 17.90 -13.44
C LEU A 247 -9.86 18.80 -13.86
N ALA A 248 -9.05 18.38 -14.83
CA ALA A 248 -7.98 19.19 -15.40
C ALA A 248 -8.51 20.48 -16.06
N ILE A 249 -9.65 20.40 -16.77
CA ILE A 249 -10.32 21.57 -17.37
C ILE A 249 -10.82 22.52 -16.28
N HIS A 250 -11.41 21.97 -15.21
CA HIS A 250 -11.84 22.77 -14.07
C HIS A 250 -10.66 23.48 -13.39
N ARG A 251 -9.55 22.77 -13.13
CA ARG A 251 -8.33 23.38 -12.57
C ARG A 251 -7.78 24.51 -13.45
N GLY A 252 -7.75 24.32 -14.76
CA GLY A 252 -7.32 25.36 -15.70
C GLY A 252 -8.24 26.58 -15.72
N SER A 253 -9.56 26.38 -15.67
CA SER A 253 -10.54 27.47 -15.78
C SER A 253 -10.87 28.18 -14.46
N PHE A 254 -10.88 27.45 -13.35
CA PHE A 254 -11.21 27.94 -12.01
C PHE A 254 -9.98 28.43 -11.25
N SER A 255 -8.87 27.67 -11.32
CA SER A 255 -7.64 27.94 -10.55
C SER A 255 -6.52 28.58 -11.38
N ASN A 256 -6.72 28.74 -12.70
CA ASN A 256 -5.71 29.25 -13.64
C ASN A 256 -4.39 28.44 -13.60
N MET A 257 -4.51 27.13 -13.44
CA MET A 257 -3.37 26.19 -13.39
C MET A 257 -3.06 25.64 -14.79
N GLN A 258 -1.78 25.43 -15.09
CA GLN A 258 -1.34 24.52 -16.16
C GLN A 258 -1.57 23.09 -15.70
N THR A 259 -2.24 22.28 -16.52
CA THR A 259 -2.65 20.93 -16.15
C THR A 259 -2.11 19.88 -17.10
N TRP A 260 -1.86 18.68 -16.57
CA TRP A 260 -1.42 17.55 -17.37
C TRP A 260 -2.01 16.25 -16.85
N VAL A 261 -2.44 15.37 -17.77
CA VAL A 261 -3.02 14.06 -17.43
C VAL A 261 -2.24 12.97 -18.16
N VAL A 262 -1.63 12.09 -17.38
CA VAL A 262 -0.87 10.93 -17.88
C VAL A 262 -1.57 9.62 -17.58
N ASP A 263 -1.36 8.65 -18.47
CA ASP A 263 -1.81 7.28 -18.25
C ASP A 263 -0.81 6.55 -17.35
N ILE A 264 -1.31 5.84 -16.33
CA ILE A 264 -0.48 5.05 -15.43
C ILE A 264 0.32 3.96 -16.16
N GLU A 265 -0.23 3.37 -17.23
CA GLU A 265 0.48 2.35 -18.01
C GLU A 265 1.71 2.92 -18.72
N ASP A 266 1.63 4.17 -19.19
CA ASP A 266 2.79 4.84 -19.77
C ASP A 266 3.86 5.14 -18.72
N VAL A 267 3.45 5.58 -17.52
CA VAL A 267 4.35 5.80 -16.38
C VAL A 267 5.05 4.49 -16.00
N ILE A 268 4.30 3.39 -15.87
CA ILE A 268 4.83 2.05 -15.55
C ILE A 268 5.81 1.57 -16.62
N ASN A 269 5.47 1.72 -17.90
CA ASN A 269 6.33 1.25 -18.99
C ASN A 269 7.64 2.04 -19.07
N GLN A 270 7.63 3.34 -18.77
CA GLN A 270 8.81 4.21 -18.89
C GLN A 270 9.67 4.27 -17.62
N TYR A 271 9.06 4.23 -16.43
CA TYR A 271 9.75 4.38 -15.14
C TYR A 271 9.80 3.09 -14.31
N GLY A 272 8.85 2.17 -14.52
CA GLY A 272 8.81 0.86 -13.87
C GLY A 272 9.35 -0.28 -14.74
N TYR A 273 9.77 0.00 -15.98
CA TYR A 273 10.19 -1.02 -16.96
C TYR A 273 9.12 -2.10 -17.23
N GLY A 274 7.83 -1.73 -17.12
CA GLY A 274 6.69 -2.65 -17.27
C GLY A 274 6.29 -3.38 -15.99
N LEU A 275 6.91 -3.06 -14.85
CA LEU A 275 6.51 -3.56 -13.53
C LEU A 275 5.64 -2.54 -12.81
N ASN A 276 4.49 -3.00 -12.30
CA ASN A 276 3.54 -2.18 -11.54
C ASN A 276 4.10 -1.86 -10.13
N LEU A 277 5.11 -0.98 -10.07
CA LEU A 277 5.79 -0.61 -8.84
C LEU A 277 5.39 0.81 -8.41
N PRO A 278 5.08 1.05 -7.12
CA PRO A 278 4.87 2.40 -6.61
C PRO A 278 6.06 3.34 -6.88
N SER A 279 7.28 2.80 -6.94
CA SER A 279 8.48 3.56 -7.32
C SER A 279 8.42 4.14 -8.73
N ALA A 280 7.69 3.52 -9.67
CA ALA A 280 7.53 4.08 -11.02
C ALA A 280 6.79 5.42 -10.99
N ILE A 281 5.77 5.53 -10.13
CA ILE A 281 5.02 6.78 -9.90
C ILE A 281 5.95 7.83 -9.29
N ARG A 282 6.67 7.46 -8.22
CA ARG A 282 7.62 8.35 -7.55
C ARG A 282 8.73 8.84 -8.48
N ASP A 283 9.31 7.96 -9.29
CA ASP A 283 10.39 8.30 -10.22
C ASP A 283 9.90 9.22 -11.35
N TYR A 284 8.67 9.02 -11.83
CA TYR A 284 8.02 9.95 -12.75
C TYR A 284 7.80 11.32 -12.10
N LEU A 285 7.23 11.37 -10.90
CA LEU A 285 7.00 12.63 -10.18
C LEU A 285 8.33 13.35 -9.90
N LYS A 286 9.38 12.63 -9.51
CA LYS A 286 10.73 13.19 -9.34
C LYS A 286 11.28 13.76 -10.65
N HIS A 287 11.02 13.12 -11.79
CA HIS A 287 11.43 13.66 -13.09
C HIS A 287 10.77 15.01 -13.38
N THR A 288 9.51 15.21 -12.96
CA THR A 288 8.77 16.48 -13.17
C THR A 288 9.39 17.67 -12.45
N LEU A 289 10.26 17.47 -11.46
CA LEU A 289 11.03 18.55 -10.84
C LEU A 289 12.01 19.22 -11.81
N ASN A 290 12.33 18.59 -12.95
CA ASN A 290 13.15 19.20 -14.00
C ASN A 290 12.34 20.02 -15.01
N TRP A 291 11.02 20.06 -14.88
CA TRP A 291 10.15 20.83 -15.76
C TRP A 291 10.30 22.33 -15.52
N THR A 292 9.97 23.11 -16.53
CA THR A 292 9.95 24.58 -16.46
C THR A 292 8.91 25.07 -15.45
N THR A 293 7.74 24.43 -15.44
CA THR A 293 6.73 24.58 -14.39
C THR A 293 6.69 23.28 -13.60
N GLN A 294 7.20 23.31 -12.38
CA GLN A 294 7.17 22.17 -11.46
C GLN A 294 5.79 22.05 -10.84
N PRO A 295 5.19 20.85 -10.80
CA PRO A 295 3.86 20.66 -10.24
C PRO A 295 3.91 20.78 -8.71
N GLY A 296 2.91 21.46 -8.15
CA GLY A 296 2.67 21.50 -6.69
C GLY A 296 1.63 20.47 -6.24
N TYR A 297 0.85 19.91 -7.18
CA TYR A 297 -0.30 19.07 -6.89
C TYR A 297 -0.34 17.84 -7.79
N VAL A 298 -0.66 16.68 -7.21
CA VAL A 298 -0.90 15.44 -7.93
C VAL A 298 -2.18 14.74 -7.46
N THR A 299 -3.04 14.39 -8.42
CA THR A 299 -4.26 13.61 -8.16
C THR A 299 -4.18 12.24 -8.84
N ILE A 300 -4.33 11.18 -8.05
CA ILE A 300 -4.35 9.80 -8.58
C ILE A 300 -5.79 9.38 -8.86
N PHE A 301 -6.07 8.86 -10.06
CA PHE A 301 -7.37 8.31 -10.45
C PHE A 301 -7.28 6.79 -10.61
N GLY A 302 -7.82 6.07 -9.61
CA GLY A 302 -7.92 4.61 -9.62
C GLY A 302 -7.77 3.98 -8.23
N GLY A 303 -8.56 2.93 -8.00
CA GLY A 303 -8.46 2.11 -6.79
C GLY A 303 -7.17 1.28 -6.73
N ALA A 304 -6.81 0.89 -5.52
CA ALA A 304 -5.75 -0.08 -5.23
C ALA A 304 -6.27 -1.12 -4.23
N THR A 305 -5.50 -2.18 -4.01
CA THR A 305 -5.80 -3.19 -2.98
C THR A 305 -4.51 -3.66 -2.30
N TYR A 306 -4.62 -4.20 -1.09
CA TYR A 306 -3.53 -4.97 -0.46
C TYR A 306 -3.17 -6.25 -1.25
N ASN A 307 -3.99 -6.67 -2.22
CA ASN A 307 -3.77 -7.86 -3.04
C ASN A 307 -3.54 -7.55 -4.53
N PRO A 308 -2.50 -6.79 -4.93
CA PRO A 308 -2.28 -6.44 -6.33
C PRO A 308 -1.91 -7.64 -7.23
N ARG A 309 -1.62 -8.82 -6.63
CA ARG A 309 -1.27 -10.07 -7.33
C ARG A 309 -2.46 -11.03 -7.48
N ASN A 310 -3.66 -10.65 -7.04
CA ASN A 310 -4.89 -11.44 -7.13
C ASN A 310 -4.76 -12.86 -6.54
N LEU A 311 -4.05 -12.99 -5.42
CA LEU A 311 -3.83 -14.28 -4.77
C LEU A 311 -5.06 -14.71 -3.97
N ASN A 312 -5.27 -16.03 -3.90
CA ASN A 312 -6.28 -16.62 -3.02
C ASN A 312 -5.85 -16.46 -1.55
N CYS A 313 -6.81 -16.20 -0.68
CA CYS A 313 -6.60 -16.33 0.76
C CYS A 313 -6.56 -17.83 1.12
N VAL A 314 -5.47 -18.28 1.75
CA VAL A 314 -5.24 -19.71 2.05
C VAL A 314 -5.47 -20.09 3.53
N ASP A 315 -5.62 -19.11 4.43
CA ASP A 315 -5.92 -19.31 5.85
C ASP A 315 -6.63 -18.08 6.48
N ALA A 316 -6.91 -18.12 7.79
CA ALA A 316 -7.61 -17.05 8.49
C ALA A 316 -6.75 -15.79 8.76
N SER A 317 -5.51 -15.72 8.28
CA SER A 317 -4.57 -14.62 8.54
C SER A 317 -4.74 -13.41 7.61
N CYS A 318 -5.61 -13.50 6.59
CA CYS A 318 -5.91 -12.37 5.72
C CYS A 318 -6.55 -11.20 6.50
N PRO A 319 -6.28 -9.94 6.13
CA PRO A 319 -6.95 -8.77 6.72
C PRO A 319 -8.47 -8.93 6.73
N GLY A 320 -9.11 -8.81 7.89
CA GLY A 320 -10.56 -9.02 8.08
C GLY A 320 -11.01 -10.50 8.10
N GLY A 321 -10.10 -11.44 7.89
CA GLY A 321 -10.37 -12.87 7.74
C GLY A 321 -10.99 -13.24 6.39
N PHE A 322 -11.30 -14.52 6.21
CA PHE A 322 -11.87 -15.06 4.96
C PHE A 322 -13.16 -14.38 4.48
N ALA A 323 -13.91 -13.73 5.37
CA ALA A 323 -15.24 -13.20 5.06
C ALA A 323 -15.21 -12.01 4.08
N TYR A 324 -14.08 -11.30 4.01
CA TYR A 324 -13.97 -10.05 3.26
C TYR A 324 -12.93 -10.08 2.15
N TRP A 325 -12.15 -11.15 2.02
CA TRP A 325 -11.09 -11.20 1.00
C TRP A 325 -11.67 -11.34 -0.41
N ASP A 326 -11.52 -10.27 -1.21
CA ASP A 326 -11.79 -10.31 -2.65
C ASP A 326 -10.47 -10.40 -3.44
N LYS A 327 -10.24 -11.57 -4.04
CA LYS A 327 -9.06 -11.81 -4.90
C LYS A 327 -9.20 -11.21 -6.30
N ASP A 328 -10.42 -10.87 -6.70
CA ASP A 328 -10.75 -10.39 -8.04
C ASP A 328 -10.90 -8.86 -8.04
N GLN A 329 -10.71 -8.20 -6.90
CA GLN A 329 -10.71 -6.75 -6.79
C GLN A 329 -9.58 -6.16 -7.66
N PRO A 330 -9.90 -5.26 -8.62
CA PRO A 330 -8.91 -4.70 -9.51
C PRO A 330 -7.97 -3.73 -8.81
N THR A 331 -6.70 -3.72 -9.24
CA THR A 331 -5.76 -2.62 -8.95
C THR A 331 -5.61 -1.78 -10.22
N PHE A 332 -6.14 -0.56 -10.21
CA PHE A 332 -6.06 0.36 -11.34
C PHE A 332 -4.80 1.22 -11.29
N VAL A 333 -4.45 1.72 -10.11
CA VAL A 333 -3.19 2.45 -9.86
C VAL A 333 -2.63 1.98 -8.53
N VAL A 334 -1.43 1.39 -8.54
CA VAL A 334 -0.77 0.90 -7.33
C VAL A 334 -0.58 2.02 -6.30
N THR A 335 -0.59 1.63 -5.02
CA THR A 335 -0.23 2.49 -3.88
C THR A 335 0.94 1.83 -3.14
N ASP A 336 1.66 2.60 -2.34
CA ASP A 336 2.72 2.04 -1.51
C ASP A 336 2.11 1.29 -0.32
N LEU A 337 2.57 0.08 -0.06
CA LEU A 337 2.07 -0.76 1.04
C LEU A 337 3.15 -0.87 2.12
N LEU A 338 3.18 0.11 3.01
CA LEU A 338 4.24 0.33 3.98
C LEU A 338 3.95 -0.39 5.30
N TYR A 339 4.97 -1.00 5.88
CA TYR A 339 4.86 -1.56 7.22
C TYR A 339 5.37 -0.55 8.25
N LEU A 340 4.50 0.43 8.57
CA LEU A 340 4.83 1.54 9.46
C LEU A 340 3.85 1.65 10.63
N ASP A 341 2.70 0.98 10.56
CA ASP A 341 1.72 1.05 11.62
C ASP A 341 2.13 0.14 12.78
N ARG A 342 2.36 0.73 13.95
CA ARG A 342 2.85 0.01 15.13
C ARG A 342 1.83 -0.97 15.75
N LEU A 343 0.58 -0.97 15.29
CA LEU A 343 -0.50 -1.78 15.84
C LEU A 343 -0.97 -2.87 14.86
N GLN A 344 -1.13 -2.55 13.58
CA GLN A 344 -1.54 -3.52 12.55
C GLN A 344 -0.46 -3.84 11.51
N GLY A 345 0.61 -3.04 11.48
CA GLY A 345 1.70 -3.22 10.54
C GLY A 345 1.51 -2.53 9.21
N GLN A 346 0.91 -3.25 8.25
CA GLN A 346 0.87 -2.78 6.87
C GLN A 346 -0.29 -1.80 6.61
N ILE A 347 0.03 -0.66 6.01
CA ILE A 347 -0.91 0.38 5.61
C ILE A 347 -0.69 0.81 4.15
N PRO A 348 -1.75 1.15 3.39
CA PRO A 348 -1.58 1.86 2.13
C PRO A 348 -1.15 3.30 2.43
N SER A 349 -0.26 3.84 1.60
CA SER A 349 0.11 5.25 1.65
C SER A 349 0.45 5.77 0.27
N ASP A 350 -0.16 6.91 -0.08
CA ASP A 350 0.29 7.70 -1.22
C ASP A 350 1.27 8.81 -0.80
N HIS A 351 1.42 9.07 0.49
CA HIS A 351 2.29 10.13 1.01
C HIS A 351 3.76 9.90 0.64
N SER A 352 4.21 8.62 0.64
CA SER A 352 5.57 8.25 0.23
C SER A 352 5.86 8.46 -1.27
N LEU A 353 4.82 8.61 -2.10
CA LEU A 353 4.99 8.79 -3.55
C LEU A 353 5.50 10.19 -3.90
N VAL A 354 5.37 11.15 -2.97
CA VAL A 354 5.75 12.56 -3.13
C VAL A 354 6.95 12.96 -2.27
N PHE A 355 7.73 11.99 -1.80
CA PHE A 355 9.08 12.22 -1.26
C PHE A 355 10.09 12.09 -2.39
N LEU A 356 10.49 13.22 -2.95
CA LEU A 356 11.20 13.30 -4.22
C LEU A 356 12.63 13.79 -4.05
N GLU A 357 12.88 14.69 -3.10
CA GLU A 357 14.20 15.27 -2.80
C GLU A 357 14.56 15.19 -1.30
N ASN A 358 15.81 15.53 -0.98
CA ASN A 358 16.34 15.72 0.38
C ASN A 358 16.33 14.53 1.36
N ASP A 359 15.74 13.39 1.00
CA ASP A 359 15.65 12.18 1.84
C ASP A 359 15.03 12.49 3.22
N ASP A 360 13.90 13.21 3.20
CA ASP A 360 13.10 13.56 4.38
C ASP A 360 11.65 13.07 4.25
N LEU A 361 10.83 13.30 5.30
CA LEU A 361 9.43 12.88 5.38
C LEU A 361 8.45 13.98 4.94
N ILE A 362 8.95 15.04 4.30
CA ILE A 362 8.15 16.18 3.87
C ILE A 362 7.75 15.96 2.42
N ALA A 363 6.46 16.13 2.15
CA ALA A 363 5.96 16.00 0.79
C ALA A 363 6.40 17.19 -0.08
N ASP A 364 7.06 16.91 -1.20
CA ASP A 364 7.45 17.91 -2.20
C ASP A 364 6.24 18.38 -3.05
N MET A 365 5.16 17.60 -3.05
CA MET A 365 3.89 17.89 -3.73
C MET A 365 2.72 17.53 -2.83
N ALA A 366 1.62 18.28 -2.90
CA ALA A 366 0.38 17.85 -2.26
C ALA A 366 -0.28 16.74 -3.10
N ILE A 367 -0.62 15.63 -2.43
CA ILE A 367 -1.18 14.43 -3.07
C ILE A 367 -2.58 14.11 -2.55
N GLY A 368 -3.44 13.68 -3.48
CA GLY A 368 -4.73 13.06 -3.16
C GLY A 368 -5.09 11.98 -4.16
N ARG A 369 -6.04 11.12 -3.79
CA ARG A 369 -6.50 10.01 -4.61
C ARG A 369 -8.03 10.05 -4.75
N ILE A 370 -8.52 9.78 -5.95
CA ILE A 370 -9.91 9.42 -6.21
C ILE A 370 -9.92 7.90 -6.41
N ALA A 371 -10.05 7.17 -5.30
CA ALA A 371 -9.95 5.71 -5.27
C ALA A 371 -11.26 5.06 -5.77
N THR A 372 -11.37 4.85 -7.07
CA THR A 372 -12.60 4.35 -7.71
C THR A 372 -12.36 3.11 -8.53
N GLU A 373 -13.42 2.31 -8.69
CA GLU A 373 -13.41 1.10 -9.51
C GLU A 373 -14.27 1.25 -10.77
N LYS A 374 -15.08 2.31 -10.86
CA LYS A 374 -15.95 2.60 -12.01
C LYS A 374 -15.93 4.06 -12.40
N ALA A 375 -16.01 4.35 -13.70
CA ALA A 375 -16.05 5.71 -14.22
C ALA A 375 -17.19 6.56 -13.60
N ALA A 376 -18.35 5.94 -13.30
CA ALA A 376 -19.47 6.63 -12.66
C ALA A 376 -19.19 7.06 -11.20
N GLU A 377 -18.34 6.32 -10.48
CA GLU A 377 -17.86 6.65 -9.13
C GLU A 377 -16.90 7.83 -9.20
N ALA A 378 -15.94 7.79 -10.14
CA ALA A 378 -15.01 8.89 -10.39
C ALA A 378 -15.75 10.17 -10.81
N GLN A 379 -16.79 10.04 -11.65
CA GLN A 379 -17.63 11.17 -12.04
C GLN A 379 -18.30 11.80 -10.82
N SER A 380 -18.84 10.98 -9.91
CA SER A 380 -19.46 11.47 -8.67
C SER A 380 -18.50 12.30 -7.83
N ALA A 381 -17.25 11.85 -7.70
CA ALA A 381 -16.22 12.54 -6.95
C ALA A 381 -15.87 13.89 -7.61
N VAL A 382 -15.61 13.89 -8.93
CA VAL A 382 -15.30 15.09 -9.71
C VAL A 382 -16.44 16.10 -9.65
N ASP A 383 -17.69 15.66 -9.84
CA ASP A 383 -18.87 16.53 -9.78
C ASP A 383 -18.95 17.26 -8.42
N LYS A 384 -18.66 16.56 -7.30
CA LYS A 384 -18.66 17.16 -5.95
C LYS A 384 -17.52 18.12 -5.72
N ILE A 385 -16.32 17.81 -6.20
CA ILE A 385 -15.15 18.71 -6.11
C ILE A 385 -15.46 20.02 -6.85
N VAL A 386 -15.92 19.92 -8.10
CA VAL A 386 -16.29 21.07 -8.93
C VAL A 386 -17.40 21.88 -8.27
N LEU A 387 -18.44 21.21 -7.78
CA LEU A 387 -19.57 21.86 -7.13
C LEU A 387 -19.18 22.55 -5.82
N TYR A 388 -18.30 21.95 -5.01
CA TYR A 388 -17.79 22.57 -3.78
C TYR A 388 -17.12 23.91 -4.06
N GLU A 389 -16.28 23.97 -5.09
CA GLU A 389 -15.55 25.18 -5.47
C GLU A 389 -16.46 26.22 -6.14
N GLN A 390 -17.34 25.79 -7.04
CA GLN A 390 -18.31 26.68 -7.69
C GLN A 390 -19.26 27.33 -6.69
N ASN A 391 -19.66 26.61 -5.64
CA ASN A 391 -20.49 27.16 -4.57
C ASN A 391 -19.82 28.39 -3.93
N GLN A 392 -18.50 28.46 -3.85
CA GLN A 392 -17.78 29.58 -3.23
C GLN A 392 -17.90 30.88 -4.03
N LEU A 393 -18.30 30.82 -5.30
CA LEU A 393 -18.56 32.00 -6.13
C LEU A 393 -19.83 32.75 -5.70
N THR A 394 -20.70 32.11 -4.92
CA THR A 394 -21.92 32.72 -4.37
C THR A 394 -21.96 32.55 -2.87
N ALA A 395 -21.89 33.67 -2.14
CA ALA A 395 -21.92 33.65 -0.69
C ALA A 395 -23.22 33.01 -0.16
N ALA A 396 -23.07 31.97 0.66
CA ALA A 396 -24.17 31.26 1.29
C ALA A 396 -23.84 30.98 2.76
N SER A 397 -24.82 31.13 3.66
CA SER A 397 -24.62 31.01 5.11
C SER A 397 -24.04 29.65 5.52
N TRP A 398 -24.43 28.58 4.83
CA TRP A 398 -23.99 27.21 5.12
C TRP A 398 -22.48 27.01 4.97
N GLN A 399 -21.81 27.82 4.14
CA GLN A 399 -20.37 27.75 3.92
C GLN A 399 -19.57 28.08 5.19
N LYS A 400 -20.17 28.84 6.11
CA LYS A 400 -19.58 29.21 7.41
C LYS A 400 -19.83 28.16 8.50
N ASN A 401 -20.61 27.12 8.23
CA ASN A 401 -20.97 26.12 9.22
C ASN A 401 -19.94 24.98 9.24
N ILE A 402 -19.35 24.73 10.41
CA ILE A 402 -18.48 23.60 10.71
C ILE A 402 -19.18 22.73 11.76
N LEU A 403 -19.37 21.45 11.43
CA LEU A 403 -19.98 20.47 12.32
C LEU A 403 -18.90 19.57 12.93
N PHE A 404 -18.81 19.57 14.25
CA PHE A 404 -17.98 18.65 15.01
C PHE A 404 -18.86 17.51 15.55
N VAL A 405 -18.44 16.28 15.28
CA VAL A 405 -19.09 15.04 15.76
C VAL A 405 -18.05 14.25 16.57
N ALA A 406 -18.39 13.83 17.79
CA ALA A 406 -17.48 13.07 18.64
C ALA A 406 -18.11 11.79 19.20
N ASP A 407 -17.29 10.73 19.25
CA ASP A 407 -17.59 9.53 20.03
C ASP A 407 -17.48 9.82 21.55
N ASN A 408 -17.94 8.89 22.40
CA ASN A 408 -17.87 9.04 23.85
C ASN A 408 -16.43 8.92 24.35
N ALA A 409 -16.14 9.60 25.45
CA ALA A 409 -14.83 9.49 26.08
C ALA A 409 -14.59 8.08 26.65
N ASP A 410 -13.38 7.58 26.49
CA ASP A 410 -12.93 6.31 27.05
C ASP A 410 -11.39 6.25 27.19
N ASN A 411 -10.80 5.05 27.19
CA ASN A 411 -9.35 4.86 27.27
C ASN A 411 -8.60 5.39 26.03
N GLY A 412 -9.27 5.54 24.89
CA GLY A 412 -8.72 6.16 23.67
C GLY A 412 -8.63 7.69 23.78
N GLY A 413 -9.36 8.31 24.71
CA GLY A 413 -9.28 9.74 25.00
C GLY A 413 -10.65 10.39 25.16
N ASN A 414 -10.65 11.72 25.32
CA ASN A 414 -11.88 12.51 25.35
C ASN A 414 -12.05 13.28 24.03
N PHE A 415 -12.67 12.61 23.06
CA PHE A 415 -12.85 13.12 21.70
C PHE A 415 -13.61 14.45 21.64
N TYR A 416 -14.64 14.62 22.48
CA TYR A 416 -15.43 15.85 22.55
C TYR A 416 -14.59 17.06 23.03
N LEU A 417 -13.76 16.88 24.07
CA LEU A 417 -12.90 17.96 24.55
C LEU A 417 -11.86 18.39 23.51
N GLU A 418 -11.35 17.45 22.72
CA GLU A 418 -10.43 17.75 21.61
C GLU A 418 -11.10 18.58 20.51
N ASN A 419 -12.36 18.27 20.18
CA ASN A 419 -13.16 19.06 19.25
C ASN A 419 -13.44 20.47 19.79
N LEU A 420 -13.76 20.60 21.08
CA LEU A 420 -13.93 21.91 21.73
C LEU A 420 -12.64 22.75 21.69
N ALA A 421 -11.51 22.12 21.99
CA ALA A 421 -10.20 22.79 21.96
C ALA A 421 -9.84 23.25 20.54
N THR A 422 -10.14 22.42 19.53
CA THR A 422 -9.92 22.76 18.12
C THR A 422 -10.81 23.94 17.69
N ALA A 423 -12.11 23.87 18.00
CA ALA A 423 -13.06 24.94 17.71
C ALA A 423 -12.67 26.28 18.37
N ALA A 424 -12.24 26.24 19.64
CA ALA A 424 -11.90 27.46 20.39
C ALA A 424 -10.59 28.13 19.93
N ASN A 425 -9.59 27.35 19.51
CA ASN A 425 -8.24 27.87 19.28
C ASN A 425 -7.84 27.98 17.81
N HIS A 426 -8.50 27.24 16.90
CA HIS A 426 -8.08 27.17 15.50
C HIS A 426 -9.15 27.63 14.52
N ILE A 427 -10.41 27.77 14.94
CA ILE A 427 -11.50 28.23 14.08
C ILE A 427 -11.77 29.72 14.31
N PRO A 428 -11.75 30.56 13.27
CA PRO A 428 -12.10 31.97 13.42
C PRO A 428 -13.53 32.16 13.92
N THR A 429 -13.76 33.15 14.77
CA THR A 429 -15.08 33.44 15.40
C THR A 429 -16.19 33.78 14.40
N ALA A 430 -15.87 33.96 13.12
CA ALA A 430 -16.84 34.21 12.06
C ALA A 430 -17.47 32.94 11.48
N TYR A 431 -16.92 31.76 11.81
CA TYR A 431 -17.53 30.47 11.49
C TYR A 431 -18.50 30.06 12.59
N ASN A 432 -19.58 29.38 12.20
CA ASN A 432 -20.52 28.75 13.13
C ASN A 432 -20.03 27.34 13.41
N THR A 433 -19.73 27.04 14.68
CA THR A 433 -19.34 25.70 15.10
C THR A 433 -20.48 25.01 15.84
N THR A 434 -20.98 23.89 15.31
CA THR A 434 -21.94 23.02 16.01
C THR A 434 -21.22 21.81 16.58
N GLN A 435 -21.50 21.44 17.82
CA GLN A 435 -20.90 20.30 18.51
C GLN A 435 -21.97 19.24 18.79
N LEU A 436 -21.77 18.01 18.31
CA LEU A 436 -22.59 16.86 18.63
C LEU A 436 -21.68 15.72 19.15
N TYR A 437 -22.09 15.02 20.21
CA TYR A 437 -21.24 14.00 20.82
C TYR A 437 -22.02 12.93 21.58
N LEU A 438 -21.42 11.76 21.76
CA LEU A 438 -21.93 10.71 22.64
C LEU A 438 -21.45 10.93 24.08
N ILE A 439 -22.33 10.67 25.05
CA ILE A 439 -21.98 10.74 26.49
C ILE A 439 -21.60 9.36 26.99
N ASN A 440 -22.45 8.35 26.80
CA ASN A 440 -22.27 7.01 27.36
C ASN A 440 -22.07 5.92 26.30
N GLY A 441 -22.08 6.26 25.01
CA GLY A 441 -21.92 5.27 23.94
C GLY A 441 -23.08 4.29 23.83
N THR A 442 -24.30 4.71 24.15
CA THR A 442 -25.48 3.83 24.04
C THR A 442 -26.05 3.83 22.61
N VAL A 443 -26.80 2.78 22.26
CA VAL A 443 -27.48 2.68 20.96
C VAL A 443 -28.47 3.84 20.75
N ASP A 444 -29.22 4.23 21.78
CA ASP A 444 -30.21 5.32 21.69
C ASP A 444 -29.53 6.69 21.51
N GLU A 445 -28.43 6.94 22.22
CA GLU A 445 -27.61 8.15 22.02
C GLU A 445 -27.04 8.18 20.60
N THR A 446 -26.53 7.05 20.12
CA THR A 446 -25.98 6.91 18.77
C THR A 446 -27.02 7.18 17.69
N ASN A 447 -28.24 6.64 17.84
CA ASN A 447 -29.35 6.92 16.94
C ASN A 447 -29.74 8.40 16.95
N THR A 448 -29.81 9.01 18.14
CA THR A 448 -30.10 10.44 18.30
C THR A 448 -29.01 11.30 17.66
N LEU A 449 -27.75 10.96 17.88
CA LEU A 449 -26.59 11.64 17.31
C LEU A 449 -26.62 11.57 15.78
N ARG A 450 -26.87 10.38 15.22
CA ARG A 450 -27.03 10.19 13.76
C ARG A 450 -28.14 11.10 13.22
N THR A 451 -29.33 11.11 13.83
CA THR A 451 -30.44 11.97 13.39
C THR A 451 -30.07 13.45 13.44
N ASN A 452 -29.40 13.91 14.50
CA ASN A 452 -28.96 15.30 14.64
C ASN A 452 -27.86 15.65 13.63
N MET A 453 -26.93 14.75 13.37
CA MET A 453 -25.90 14.91 12.35
C MET A 453 -26.54 15.07 10.97
N ILE A 454 -27.48 14.17 10.62
CA ILE A 454 -28.23 14.22 9.36
C ILE A 454 -28.94 15.59 9.21
N ALA A 455 -29.62 16.06 10.25
CA ALA A 455 -30.33 17.34 10.23
C ALA A 455 -29.40 18.57 9.98
N ASN A 456 -28.10 18.46 10.29
CA ASN A 456 -27.12 19.51 10.02
C ASN A 456 -26.54 19.43 8.61
N ILE A 457 -26.34 18.23 8.06
CA ILE A 457 -25.74 18.06 6.73
C ILE A 457 -26.74 18.27 5.58
N THR A 458 -28.05 18.28 5.85
CA THR A 458 -29.07 18.46 4.79
C THR A 458 -28.93 19.78 4.04
N ASN A 459 -29.57 19.87 2.88
CA ASN A 459 -29.69 21.11 2.11
C ASN A 459 -30.41 22.27 2.83
N ASP A 460 -31.06 22.06 3.99
CA ASP A 460 -31.64 23.16 4.76
C ASP A 460 -30.55 23.89 5.54
N THR A 461 -29.78 23.16 6.33
CA THR A 461 -28.71 23.70 7.17
C THR A 461 -27.40 23.82 6.40
N GLY A 462 -26.88 22.70 5.90
CA GLY A 462 -25.61 22.57 5.18
C GLY A 462 -24.38 22.87 6.04
N VAL A 463 -23.30 22.15 5.77
CA VAL A 463 -22.00 22.32 6.43
C VAL A 463 -20.89 22.24 5.39
N SER A 464 -19.91 23.14 5.47
CA SER A 464 -18.74 23.13 4.59
C SER A 464 -17.68 22.14 5.06
N ILE A 465 -17.55 21.98 6.38
CA ILE A 465 -16.63 21.04 7.01
C ILE A 465 -17.37 20.21 8.06
N LEU A 466 -17.20 18.89 8.00
CA LEU A 466 -17.57 17.97 9.07
C LEU A 466 -16.29 17.37 9.66
N ASN A 467 -16.08 17.56 10.95
CA ASN A 467 -14.96 17.01 11.70
C ASN A 467 -15.46 15.87 12.60
N TYR A 468 -15.10 14.63 12.27
CA TYR A 468 -15.35 13.49 13.14
C TYR A 468 -14.11 13.19 13.99
N ARG A 469 -14.34 12.77 15.24
CA ARG A 469 -13.29 12.30 16.13
C ARG A 469 -13.83 11.19 17.03
N GLY A 470 -13.17 10.03 17.04
CA GLY A 470 -13.67 8.89 17.77
C GLY A 470 -13.06 7.56 17.34
N HIS A 471 -13.75 6.47 17.64
CA HIS A 471 -13.37 5.16 17.13
C HIS A 471 -13.84 4.97 15.70
N GLY A 472 -13.01 4.33 14.88
CA GLY A 472 -13.31 4.03 13.49
C GLY A 472 -13.01 2.58 13.15
N TYR A 473 -13.60 2.14 12.04
CA TYR A 473 -13.25 0.93 11.31
C TYR A 473 -13.42 1.24 9.83
N VAL A 474 -12.90 0.36 8.97
CA VAL A 474 -12.88 0.57 7.51
C VAL A 474 -14.23 1.07 6.99
N TRP A 475 -15.33 0.46 7.41
CA TRP A 475 -16.68 0.78 6.93
C TRP A 475 -17.49 1.74 7.80
N GLY A 476 -16.97 2.40 8.84
CA GLY A 476 -17.84 3.24 9.69
C GLY A 476 -17.24 3.84 10.96
N TRP A 477 -18.10 4.61 11.66
CA TRP A 477 -17.75 5.38 12.86
C TRP A 477 -18.47 4.88 14.11
N ALA A 478 -17.74 4.88 15.23
CA ALA A 478 -18.15 4.50 16.58
C ALA A 478 -18.68 3.07 16.74
N ASN A 479 -18.68 2.58 17.97
CA ASN A 479 -19.35 1.35 18.36
C ASN A 479 -20.09 1.56 19.71
N PRO A 480 -21.44 1.66 19.73
CA PRO A 480 -22.38 1.45 18.63
C PRO A 480 -22.26 2.42 17.44
N THR A 481 -22.60 1.95 16.25
CA THR A 481 -22.33 2.62 14.97
C THR A 481 -23.15 3.89 14.74
N ILE A 482 -22.49 5.02 14.42
CA ILE A 482 -23.12 6.29 13.96
C ILE A 482 -23.41 6.25 12.46
N ILE A 483 -22.45 5.80 11.65
CA ILE A 483 -22.58 5.66 10.20
C ILE A 483 -21.81 4.43 9.74
N SER A 484 -22.36 3.71 8.77
CA SER A 484 -21.79 2.48 8.22
C SER A 484 -22.00 2.40 6.71
N THR A 485 -21.01 1.95 5.95
CA THR A 485 -21.21 1.57 4.54
C THR A 485 -22.04 0.28 4.41
N LEU A 486 -22.18 -0.49 5.50
CA LEU A 486 -23.07 -1.66 5.58
C LEU A 486 -24.53 -1.28 5.82
N ASP A 487 -24.83 -0.02 6.18
CA ASP A 487 -26.20 0.47 6.16
C ASP A 487 -26.61 0.62 4.70
N SER A 488 -27.57 -0.20 4.25
CA SER A 488 -27.77 -0.64 2.85
C SER A 488 -28.00 0.42 1.77
N SER A 489 -27.84 1.71 2.06
CA SER A 489 -27.88 2.75 1.02
C SER A 489 -27.24 4.10 1.37
N LEU A 490 -26.90 4.38 2.64
CA LEU A 490 -26.60 5.76 3.09
C LEU A 490 -27.59 6.82 2.53
N ASP A 491 -28.82 6.43 2.16
CA ASP A 491 -29.80 7.29 1.45
C ASP A 491 -30.18 8.54 2.26
N PHE A 492 -29.91 8.50 3.57
CA PHE A 492 -30.13 9.61 4.47
C PHE A 492 -29.16 10.78 4.24
N TRP A 493 -28.05 10.57 3.54
CA TRP A 493 -27.06 11.62 3.26
C TRP A 493 -27.51 12.47 2.08
N ILE A 494 -28.30 13.51 2.36
CA ILE A 494 -28.96 14.33 1.33
C ILE A 494 -28.42 15.76 1.35
N ASN A 495 -27.24 15.96 0.76
CA ASN A 495 -26.58 17.25 0.59
C ASN A 495 -26.28 17.57 -0.89
N THR A 496 -27.23 17.27 -1.78
CA THR A 496 -27.07 17.25 -3.25
C THR A 496 -26.41 18.48 -3.87
N GLN A 497 -26.55 19.66 -3.26
CA GLN A 497 -25.94 20.91 -3.74
C GLN A 497 -24.87 21.48 -2.80
N ARG A 498 -24.56 20.76 -1.72
CA ARG A 498 -23.70 21.22 -0.62
C ARG A 498 -22.75 20.09 -0.21
N PRO A 499 -21.91 19.59 -1.13
CA PRO A 499 -20.92 18.60 -0.78
C PRO A 499 -20.04 19.13 0.37
N THR A 500 -19.63 18.23 1.26
CA THR A 500 -18.92 18.61 2.50
C THR A 500 -17.47 18.17 2.42
N VAL A 501 -16.56 18.89 3.08
CA VAL A 501 -15.22 18.37 3.36
C VAL A 501 -15.25 17.63 4.69
N ILE A 502 -14.82 16.37 4.70
CA ILE A 502 -14.81 15.55 5.90
C ILE A 502 -13.37 15.37 6.38
N LEU A 503 -13.13 15.68 7.65
CA LEU A 503 -11.87 15.38 8.32
C LEU A 503 -12.19 14.38 9.44
N SER A 504 -11.57 13.20 9.39
CA SER A 504 -11.84 12.13 10.35
C SER A 504 -10.58 11.80 11.15
N ALA A 505 -10.67 12.01 12.46
CA ALA A 505 -9.65 11.66 13.44
C ALA A 505 -10.07 10.36 14.14
N ASP A 506 -9.91 9.25 13.41
CA ASP A 506 -10.24 7.91 13.86
C ASP A 506 -9.26 6.87 13.27
N CYS A 507 -9.63 5.59 13.34
CA CYS A 507 -8.88 4.49 12.75
C CYS A 507 -9.56 3.97 11.48
N LEU A 508 -8.77 3.64 10.44
CA LEU A 508 -9.10 2.82 9.27
C LEU A 508 -10.17 3.31 8.29
N ASP A 509 -10.98 4.33 8.58
CA ASP A 509 -12.07 4.77 7.68
C ASP A 509 -11.55 5.34 6.33
N GLY A 510 -10.24 5.64 6.28
CA GLY A 510 -9.45 6.07 5.13
C GLY A 510 -8.81 4.91 4.36
N ASN A 511 -8.96 3.66 4.80
CA ASN A 511 -8.27 2.49 4.24
C ASN A 511 -8.87 2.03 2.90
N PHE A 512 -8.62 2.82 1.86
CA PHE A 512 -9.17 2.62 0.52
C PHE A 512 -8.72 1.35 -0.18
N ALA A 513 -7.64 0.71 0.31
CA ALA A 513 -7.06 -0.49 -0.28
C ALA A 513 -7.56 -1.78 0.38
N PHE A 514 -8.42 -1.70 1.40
CA PHE A 514 -8.88 -2.88 2.13
C PHE A 514 -9.61 -3.87 1.21
N PRO A 515 -9.25 -5.17 1.18
CA PRO A 515 -9.86 -6.11 0.25
C PRO A 515 -11.33 -6.36 0.58
N GLY A 516 -12.19 -6.25 -0.44
CA GLY A 516 -13.61 -6.61 -0.40
C GLY A 516 -14.50 -5.85 0.60
N ILE A 517 -13.99 -4.80 1.27
CA ILE A 517 -14.79 -3.85 2.03
C ILE A 517 -14.49 -2.44 1.55
N GLU A 518 -15.55 -1.69 1.23
CA GLU A 518 -15.38 -0.28 0.90
C GLU A 518 -15.18 0.56 2.15
N ALA A 519 -14.08 1.33 2.13
CA ALA A 519 -13.79 2.33 3.13
C ALA A 519 -14.86 3.43 3.15
N LEU A 520 -15.22 3.94 4.33
CA LEU A 520 -16.21 5.00 4.47
C LEU A 520 -15.81 6.26 3.68
N SER A 521 -14.51 6.59 3.67
CA SER A 521 -13.96 7.68 2.87
C SER A 521 -14.25 7.53 1.36
N LYS A 522 -14.00 6.34 0.79
CA LYS A 522 -14.32 6.00 -0.61
C LYS A 522 -15.82 6.12 -0.85
N THR A 523 -16.63 5.48 0.00
CA THR A 523 -18.09 5.48 -0.16
C THR A 523 -18.67 6.88 -0.14
N LEU A 524 -18.29 7.75 0.81
CA LEU A 524 -18.79 9.13 0.87
C LEU A 524 -18.23 10.02 -0.25
N LEU A 525 -17.03 9.75 -0.76
CA LEU A 525 -16.48 10.44 -1.93
C LEU A 525 -17.21 10.05 -3.24
N THR A 526 -17.77 8.84 -3.34
CA THR A 526 -18.44 8.36 -4.56
C THR A 526 -19.97 8.35 -4.47
N LEU A 527 -20.53 8.59 -3.28
CA LEU A 527 -21.97 8.50 -3.00
C LEU A 527 -22.84 9.34 -3.96
N LYS A 528 -24.00 8.79 -4.32
CA LYS A 528 -25.07 9.47 -5.07
C LYS A 528 -26.42 9.20 -4.40
N SER A 529 -27.34 10.15 -4.50
CA SER A 529 -28.76 9.94 -4.20
C SER A 529 -29.54 10.05 -5.51
N GLY A 530 -29.94 8.90 -6.06
CA GLY A 530 -30.44 8.82 -7.43
C GLY A 530 -29.36 9.24 -8.44
N ALA A 531 -29.61 10.28 -9.23
CA ALA A 531 -28.64 10.83 -10.18
C ALA A 531 -27.74 11.93 -9.57
N GLU A 532 -28.11 12.45 -8.40
CA GLU A 532 -27.46 13.62 -7.81
C GLU A 532 -26.24 13.21 -6.97
N PRO A 533 -25.08 13.86 -7.15
CA PRO A 533 -23.93 13.64 -6.30
C PRO A 533 -24.22 14.12 -4.87
N VAL A 534 -23.98 13.27 -3.87
CA VAL A 534 -24.10 13.60 -2.43
C VAL A 534 -22.89 13.07 -1.67
N GLY A 535 -22.67 13.44 -0.43
CA GLY A 535 -21.51 13.01 0.36
C GLY A 535 -20.41 14.07 0.42
N ALA A 536 -19.18 13.61 0.33
CA ALA A 536 -17.99 14.43 0.50
C ALA A 536 -17.40 14.90 -0.84
N ALA A 537 -16.91 16.14 -0.89
CA ALA A 537 -16.02 16.62 -1.96
C ALA A 537 -14.56 16.22 -1.69
N ALA A 538 -14.20 16.08 -0.42
CA ALA A 538 -12.92 15.54 0.01
C ALA A 538 -13.07 14.87 1.37
N PHE A 539 -12.27 13.84 1.62
CA PHE A 539 -12.22 13.11 2.87
C PHE A 539 -10.75 12.93 3.27
N TRP A 540 -10.34 13.45 4.42
CA TRP A 540 -8.98 13.28 4.93
C TRP A 540 -8.99 12.47 6.22
N SER A 541 -8.40 11.28 6.19
CA SER A 541 -8.45 10.36 7.31
C SER A 541 -7.43 9.22 7.25
N SER A 542 -7.35 8.44 8.34
CA SER A 542 -6.35 7.40 8.52
C SER A 542 -6.74 6.08 7.83
N ALA A 543 -5.82 5.52 7.04
CA ALA A 543 -5.83 4.11 6.65
C ALA A 543 -5.25 3.19 7.75
N GLY A 544 -4.75 3.80 8.82
CA GLY A 544 -4.02 3.21 9.92
C GLY A 544 -4.85 3.02 11.20
N LEU A 545 -4.25 2.38 12.18
CA LEU A 545 -4.58 2.47 13.59
C LEU A 545 -3.71 3.58 14.22
N GLY A 546 -4.33 4.47 14.98
CA GLY A 546 -3.63 5.63 15.55
C GLY A 546 -4.09 5.97 16.95
N TYR A 547 -3.47 7.01 17.52
CA TYR A 547 -3.88 7.57 18.80
C TYR A 547 -4.48 8.98 18.66
N THR A 548 -5.45 9.27 19.51
CA THR A 548 -6.15 10.56 19.59
C THR A 548 -5.20 11.76 19.68
N ASN A 549 -4.08 11.64 20.40
CA ASN A 549 -3.10 12.73 20.54
C ASN A 549 -2.40 13.04 19.20
N GLU A 550 -2.04 12.03 18.42
CA GLU A 550 -1.41 12.17 17.10
C GLU A 550 -2.41 12.80 16.11
N HIS A 551 -3.64 12.29 16.08
CA HIS A 551 -4.71 12.86 15.25
C HIS A 551 -4.99 14.32 15.61
N SER A 552 -4.81 14.71 16.87
CA SER A 552 -5.02 16.10 17.32
C SER A 552 -4.02 17.05 16.68
N ILE A 553 -2.78 16.62 16.51
CA ILE A 553 -1.74 17.41 15.86
C ILE A 553 -2.07 17.60 14.38
N LEU A 554 -2.49 16.54 13.70
CA LEU A 554 -2.90 16.59 12.30
C LEU A 554 -4.13 17.50 12.09
N HIS A 555 -5.23 17.29 12.82
CA HIS A 555 -6.42 18.11 12.66
C HIS A 555 -6.19 19.59 13.03
N ARG A 556 -5.49 19.88 14.14
CA ARG A 556 -5.18 21.27 14.52
C ARG A 556 -4.20 21.91 13.55
N GLY A 557 -3.23 21.15 13.05
CA GLY A 557 -2.29 21.55 12.01
C GLY A 557 -3.04 21.95 10.73
N PHE A 558 -4.02 21.15 10.31
CA PHE A 558 -4.84 21.45 9.13
C PHE A 558 -5.58 22.79 9.28
N TYR A 559 -6.29 22.99 10.41
CA TYR A 559 -7.00 24.24 10.65
C TYR A 559 -6.04 25.44 10.82
N ALA A 560 -4.86 25.24 11.40
CA ALA A 560 -3.84 26.27 11.47
C ALA A 560 -3.30 26.63 10.07
N GLY A 561 -3.04 25.63 9.22
CA GLY A 561 -2.66 25.83 7.83
C GLY A 561 -3.72 26.65 7.08
N LEU A 562 -4.98 26.22 7.17
CA LEU A 562 -6.10 26.84 6.47
C LEU A 562 -6.40 28.27 6.97
N PHE A 563 -6.53 28.48 8.28
CA PHE A 563 -7.05 29.73 8.82
C PHE A 563 -5.99 30.69 9.39
N GLN A 564 -4.78 30.23 9.67
CA GLN A 564 -3.73 31.05 10.28
C GLN A 564 -2.56 31.28 9.31
N GLN A 565 -2.23 30.28 8.48
CA GLN A 565 -1.20 30.39 7.44
C GLN A 565 -1.75 30.77 6.06
N ASP A 566 -3.07 30.86 5.93
CA ASP A 566 -3.75 31.18 4.67
C ASP A 566 -3.43 30.22 3.52
N LEU A 567 -3.24 28.93 3.83
CA LEU A 567 -3.06 27.87 2.85
C LEU A 567 -4.44 27.42 2.36
N LEU A 568 -4.86 27.98 1.22
CA LEU A 568 -6.25 27.93 0.77
C LEU A 568 -6.63 26.64 0.05
N THR A 569 -5.67 25.85 -0.44
CA THR A 569 -5.97 24.51 -0.96
C THR A 569 -6.01 23.50 0.19
N ILE A 570 -6.84 22.47 0.03
CA ILE A 570 -6.90 21.37 1.01
C ILE A 570 -5.55 20.65 1.14
N GLY A 571 -4.84 20.47 0.03
CA GLY A 571 -3.54 19.81 -0.02
C GLY A 571 -2.45 20.58 0.72
N ASP A 572 -2.39 21.91 0.56
CA ASP A 572 -1.40 22.73 1.28
C ASP A 572 -1.66 22.73 2.79
N ALA A 573 -2.93 22.81 3.21
CA ALA A 573 -3.31 22.71 4.62
C ALA A 573 -2.95 21.33 5.21
N ILE A 574 -3.11 20.25 4.45
CA ILE A 574 -2.68 18.89 4.85
C ILE A 574 -1.15 18.80 4.93
N ASN A 575 -0.41 19.28 3.93
CA ASN A 575 1.04 19.26 3.95
C ASN A 575 1.60 20.06 5.13
N TYR A 576 1.00 21.21 5.46
CA TYR A 576 1.35 21.95 6.67
C TYR A 576 1.06 21.16 7.94
N ALA A 577 -0.09 20.48 8.03
CA ALA A 577 -0.41 19.62 9.17
C ALA A 577 0.63 18.50 9.37
N LYS A 578 1.04 17.87 8.27
CA LYS A 578 2.05 16.82 8.24
C LYS A 578 3.44 17.33 8.59
N LEU A 579 3.82 18.52 8.13
CA LEU A 579 5.06 19.20 8.55
C LEU A 579 5.09 19.45 10.07
N ILE A 580 3.98 19.95 10.64
CA ILE A 580 3.89 20.17 12.10
C ILE A 580 3.95 18.84 12.87
N TYR A 581 3.36 17.78 12.32
CA TYR A 581 3.44 16.44 12.88
C TYR A 581 4.89 15.93 12.93
N ASP A 582 5.60 15.99 11.80
CA ASP A 582 7.01 15.59 11.70
C ASP A 582 7.90 16.39 12.68
N GLN A 583 7.76 17.72 12.71
CA GLN A 583 8.50 18.59 13.65
C GLN A 583 8.21 18.30 15.12
N GLY A 584 7.05 17.72 15.42
CA GLY A 584 6.68 17.27 16.75
C GLY A 584 7.38 15.98 17.20
N ASN A 585 8.13 15.32 16.30
CA ASN A 585 8.82 14.05 16.52
C ASN A 585 7.85 12.97 17.06
N TYR A 586 6.66 12.92 16.47
CA TYR A 586 5.69 11.85 16.66
C TYR A 586 6.10 10.63 15.82
N HIS A 587 5.44 9.49 16.04
CA HIS A 587 5.75 8.27 15.31
C HIS A 587 5.19 8.35 13.87
N ASP A 588 5.99 8.03 12.87
CA ASP A 588 5.68 8.26 11.45
C ASP A 588 4.36 7.63 10.96
N SER A 589 3.88 6.54 11.57
CA SER A 589 2.60 5.87 11.23
C SER A 589 1.48 6.82 10.78
N GLU A 590 1.10 7.82 11.59
CA GLU A 590 -0.03 8.70 11.24
C GLU A 590 0.31 9.76 10.18
N LEU A 591 1.58 10.06 9.98
CA LEU A 591 2.04 10.89 8.86
C LEU A 591 1.75 10.20 7.52
N PHE A 592 1.99 8.89 7.44
CA PHE A 592 1.80 8.09 6.23
C PHE A 592 0.37 7.57 6.06
N SER A 593 -0.33 7.25 7.16
CA SER A 593 -1.66 6.66 7.11
C SER A 593 -2.76 7.68 6.80
N PHE A 594 -2.58 8.96 7.12
CA PHE A 594 -3.54 10.01 6.78
C PHE A 594 -3.50 10.32 5.29
N ILE A 595 -4.55 9.91 4.58
CA ILE A 595 -4.67 9.97 3.12
C ILE A 595 -5.80 10.92 2.75
N LEU A 596 -5.55 11.76 1.74
CA LEU A 596 -6.59 12.58 1.13
C LEU A 596 -7.30 11.78 0.03
N GLN A 597 -8.55 11.46 0.27
CA GLN A 597 -9.49 10.99 -0.74
C GLN A 597 -10.16 12.21 -1.38
N GLY A 598 -9.69 12.62 -2.55
CA GLY A 598 -10.08 13.85 -3.24
C GLY A 598 -8.93 14.48 -4.03
N ASP A 599 -9.13 15.74 -4.42
CA ASP A 599 -8.15 16.53 -5.17
C ASP A 599 -7.40 17.51 -4.25
N PRO A 600 -6.06 17.41 -4.13
CA PRO A 600 -5.27 18.27 -3.25
C PRO A 600 -5.30 19.75 -3.67
N ALA A 601 -5.57 20.05 -4.94
CA ALA A 601 -5.68 21.44 -5.42
C ALA A 601 -7.05 22.08 -5.17
N MET A 602 -8.00 21.36 -4.56
CA MET A 602 -9.33 21.90 -4.27
C MET A 602 -9.23 23.09 -3.29
N GLN A 603 -9.80 24.23 -3.68
CA GLN A 603 -9.89 25.42 -2.86
C GLN A 603 -10.88 25.22 -1.71
N MET A 604 -10.44 25.48 -0.49
CA MET A 604 -11.25 25.47 0.72
C MET A 604 -12.00 26.80 0.88
N PHE A 605 -13.24 26.75 1.35
CA PHE A 605 -13.98 27.98 1.64
C PHE A 605 -13.33 28.76 2.78
N THR A 606 -12.82 29.95 2.46
CA THR A 606 -12.39 30.94 3.46
C THR A 606 -13.15 32.26 3.27
N MET A 607 -13.39 32.99 4.36
CA MET A 607 -14.08 34.30 4.25
C MET A 607 -13.28 35.35 3.46
N ARG A 608 -12.01 35.09 3.10
CA ARG A 608 -11.23 35.99 2.25
C ARG A 608 -11.67 35.96 0.78
N ASN A 609 -12.44 34.97 0.37
CA ASN A 609 -13.02 34.90 -0.99
C ASN A 609 -14.16 35.92 -1.19
N GLU A 610 -14.57 36.67 -0.15
CA GLU A 610 -15.47 37.81 -0.29
C GLU A 610 -14.70 39.03 -0.85
N VAL A 611 -14.73 39.24 -2.18
CA VAL A 611 -14.14 40.42 -2.82
C VAL A 611 -14.91 41.67 -2.40
N PHE A 612 -14.28 42.54 -1.61
CA PHE A 612 -14.80 43.88 -1.35
C PHE A 612 -14.52 44.78 -2.55
N LEU A 613 -15.50 44.93 -3.45
CA LEU A 613 -15.46 45.97 -4.48
C LEU A 613 -15.83 47.30 -3.81
N PRO A 614 -14.90 48.26 -3.64
CA PRO A 614 -15.30 49.59 -3.21
C PRO A 614 -16.24 50.14 -4.27
N ALA A 615 -17.46 50.46 -3.87
CA ALA A 615 -18.45 51.08 -4.75
C ALA A 615 -17.91 52.43 -5.23
N ALA A 616 -17.26 52.44 -6.39
CA ALA A 616 -17.05 53.66 -7.16
C ALA A 616 -18.39 54.02 -7.81
N LEU A 617 -19.27 54.62 -7.02
CA LEU A 617 -20.46 55.31 -7.54
C LEU A 617 -19.98 56.44 -8.46
N LYS A 618 -20.41 56.40 -9.72
CA LYS A 618 -20.30 57.52 -10.66
C LYS A 618 -21.58 58.32 -10.66
#